data_AF-A0A918F1I9-F1
#
_entry.id   AF-A0A918F1I9-F1
#
_cell.length_a   1.000
_cell.length_b   1.000
_cell.length_c   1.000
_cell.angle_alpha   90.00
_cell.angle_beta   90.00
_cell.angle_gamma   90.00
#
_symmetry.space_group_name_H-M   'P 1'
#
loop_
_entity.id
_entity.type
_entity.pdbx_description
1 polymer ?
#
loop_
_entity_poly.entity_id
_entity_poly.type
_entity_poly.pdbx_seq_one_letter_code
_entity_poly.pdbx_strand_id
1 'polypeptide(L)'
;MLAHLDLFHHMLHVRGLLQLAQHMEERGDRVTMVSPDSITLMGNGSDSAGAITTSKGATIEAGSAYTVLSTLKGHEAPEYAVTREELKALNARAVSDIESGDAMRAFADTLTRITAADGTAPERPAARPRRGAEAEAGQVSAEN
;
A
#
# COMPACT_ATOMS: atom_id res chain seq x y z
N MET A 1 13.86 7.21 3.94
CA MET A 1 13.12 5.98 3.54
C MET A 1 11.85 5.73 4.38
N LEU A 2 11.53 6.51 5.43
CA LEU A 2 10.24 6.40 6.13
C LEU A 2 9.06 6.99 5.35
N ALA A 3 9.26 8.14 4.70
CA ALA A 3 8.18 8.87 4.01
C ALA A 3 7.45 8.07 2.91
N HIS A 4 8.09 7.06 2.32
CA HIS A 4 7.45 6.19 1.33
C HIS A 4 6.54 5.14 2.00
N LEU A 5 6.93 4.62 3.17
CA LEU A 5 6.08 3.72 3.96
C LEU A 5 4.84 4.46 4.46
N ASP A 6 5.00 5.70 4.91
CA ASP A 6 3.88 6.53 5.36
C ASP A 6 2.87 6.77 4.23
N LEU A 7 3.35 7.00 3.00
CA LEU A 7 2.49 7.12 1.82
C LEU A 7 1.72 5.82 1.54
N PHE A 8 2.38 4.65 1.62
CA PHE A 8 1.71 3.37 1.42
C PHE A 8 0.63 3.09 2.47
N HIS A 9 0.94 3.35 3.75
CA HIS A 9 -0.05 3.22 4.82
C HIS A 9 -1.23 4.17 4.62
N HIS A 10 -0.95 5.41 4.24
CA HIS A 10 -1.99 6.38 3.95
C HIS A 10 -2.89 5.95 2.79
N MET A 11 -2.31 5.53 1.66
CA MET A 11 -3.06 5.00 0.51
C MET A 11 -3.87 3.75 0.86
N LEU A 12 -3.30 2.84 1.66
CA LEU A 12 -3.97 1.62 2.10
C LEU A 12 -5.18 1.94 2.97
N HIS A 13 -5.04 2.89 3.90
CA HIS A 13 -6.14 3.26 4.77
C HIS A 13 -7.24 4.05 4.02
N VAL A 14 -6.87 4.91 3.06
CA VAL A 14 -7.86 5.58 2.17
C VAL A 14 -8.64 4.56 1.34
N ARG A 15 -7.97 3.52 0.84
CA ARG A 15 -8.66 2.40 0.18
C ARG A 15 -9.63 1.68 1.13
N GLY A 16 -9.24 1.47 2.39
CA GLY A 16 -10.12 0.91 3.42
C GLY A 16 -11.39 1.74 3.62
N LEU A 17 -11.28 3.07 3.67
CA LEU A 17 -12.45 3.96 3.77
C LEU A 17 -13.36 3.91 2.53
N LEU A 18 -12.80 3.76 1.33
CA LEU A 18 -13.59 3.57 0.09
C LEU A 18 -14.39 2.26 0.15
N GLN A 19 -13.76 1.20 0.62
CA GLN A 19 -14.41 -0.10 0.80
C GLN A 19 -15.47 -0.05 1.90
N LEU A 20 -15.26 0.74 2.96
CA LEU A 20 -16.28 1.01 3.98
C LEU A 20 -17.50 1.71 3.39
N ALA A 21 -17.28 2.77 2.60
CA ALA A 21 -18.37 3.51 1.97
C ALA A 21 -19.18 2.63 1.02
N GLN A 22 -18.51 1.76 0.25
CA GLN A 22 -19.18 0.79 -0.61
C GLN A 22 -19.96 -0.25 0.21
N HIS A 23 -19.39 -0.75 1.30
CA HIS A 23 -20.05 -1.72 2.17
C HIS A 23 -21.33 -1.13 2.81
N MET A 24 -21.28 0.13 3.23
CA MET A 24 -22.46 0.86 3.70
C MET A 24 -23.53 0.98 2.61
N GLU A 25 -23.13 1.24 1.36
CA GLU A 25 -24.05 1.33 0.24
C GLU A 25 -24.74 0.00 -0.07
N GLU A 26 -23.99 -1.11 -0.03
CA GLU A 26 -24.51 -2.46 -0.22
C GLU A 26 -25.49 -2.89 0.89
N ARG A 27 -25.20 -2.52 2.15
CA ARG A 27 -26.08 -2.81 3.30
C ARG A 27 -27.25 -1.82 3.45
N GLY A 28 -27.17 -0.66 2.81
CA GLY A 28 -28.13 0.44 2.99
C GLY A 28 -27.92 1.25 4.28
N ASP A 29 -26.74 1.16 4.89
CA ASP A 29 -26.37 1.94 6.07
C ASP A 29 -26.14 3.41 5.71
N ARG A 30 -26.64 4.31 6.57
CA ARG A 30 -26.66 5.76 6.30
C ARG A 30 -25.60 6.51 7.07
N VAL A 31 -25.32 6.05 8.29
CA VAL A 31 -24.39 6.69 9.22
C VAL A 31 -23.44 5.63 9.75
N THR A 32 -22.17 6.00 9.86
CA THR A 32 -21.16 5.21 10.54
C THR A 32 -20.53 6.04 11.63
N MET A 33 -20.37 5.45 12.80
CA MET A 33 -19.66 6.02 13.93
C MET A 33 -18.39 5.22 14.13
N VAL A 34 -17.25 5.91 14.17
CA VAL A 34 -15.94 5.29 14.32
C VAL A 34 -15.30 5.79 15.59
N SER A 35 -14.98 4.86 16.49
CA SER A 35 -14.14 5.07 17.66
C SER A 35 -12.79 4.35 17.45
N PRO A 36 -11.79 4.55 18.32
CA PRO A 36 -10.53 3.83 18.23
C PRO A 36 -10.68 2.29 18.26
N ASP A 37 -11.70 1.79 18.97
CA ASP A 37 -11.87 0.35 19.23
C ASP A 37 -13.06 -0.28 18.47
N SER A 38 -13.96 0.53 17.90
CA SER A 38 -15.15 0.02 17.23
C SER A 38 -15.62 0.86 16.03
N ILE A 39 -16.20 0.18 15.06
CA ILE A 39 -16.95 0.74 13.94
C ILE A 39 -18.41 0.34 14.14
N THR A 40 -19.27 1.33 14.32
CA THR A 40 -20.72 1.14 14.41
C THR A 40 -21.38 1.59 13.11
N LEU A 41 -22.01 0.66 12.40
CA LEU A 41 -22.80 0.91 11.21
C LEU A 41 -24.28 1.07 11.60
N MET A 42 -24.92 2.14 11.15
CA MET A 42 -26.31 2.46 11.45
C MET A 42 -27.14 2.65 10.17
N GLY A 43 -28.18 1.83 10.03
CA GLY A 43 -29.11 1.82 8.90
C GLY A 43 -30.42 1.11 9.23
N ASN A 44 -30.66 -0.04 8.61
CA ASN A 44 -31.83 -0.89 8.89
C ASN A 44 -31.67 -1.71 10.19
N GLY A 45 -30.47 -1.67 10.78
CA GLY A 45 -30.10 -2.19 12.08
C GLY A 45 -28.84 -1.46 12.57
N SER A 46 -28.41 -1.75 13.78
CA SER A 46 -27.13 -1.29 14.33
C SER A 46 -26.18 -2.46 14.50
N ASP A 47 -25.02 -2.39 13.88
CA ASP A 47 -23.98 -3.41 13.98
C ASP A 47 -22.68 -2.74 14.40
N SER A 48 -22.02 -3.31 15.41
CA SER A 48 -20.79 -2.75 15.99
C SER A 48 -19.74 -3.84 16.11
N ALA A 49 -18.58 -3.60 15.49
CA ALA A 49 -17.46 -4.52 15.53
C ALA A 49 -16.12 -3.76 15.56
N GLY A 50 -15.08 -4.39 16.11
CA GLY A 50 -13.71 -3.83 16.07
C GLY A 50 -13.05 -3.89 14.69
N ALA A 51 -13.56 -4.77 13.82
CA ALA A 51 -13.18 -4.85 12.42
C ALA A 51 -14.38 -5.23 11.55
N ILE A 52 -14.47 -4.64 10.38
CA ILE A 52 -15.51 -4.93 9.38
C ILE A 52 -14.86 -5.61 8.18
N THR A 53 -15.32 -6.82 7.86
CA THR A 53 -14.93 -7.52 6.63
C THR A 53 -15.94 -7.20 5.55
N THR A 54 -15.48 -6.55 4.49
CA THR A 54 -16.29 -6.21 3.33
C THR A 54 -16.58 -7.44 2.47
N SER A 55 -17.62 -7.35 1.63
CA SER A 55 -18.00 -8.38 0.64
C SER A 55 -16.87 -8.75 -0.33
N LYS A 56 -15.92 -7.82 -0.54
CA LYS A 56 -14.73 -7.99 -1.37
C LYS A 56 -13.52 -8.59 -0.62
N GLY A 57 -13.73 -9.05 0.63
CA GLY A 57 -12.70 -9.71 1.43
C GLY A 57 -11.67 -8.77 2.07
N ALA A 58 -11.90 -7.45 2.05
CA ALA A 58 -11.04 -6.50 2.74
C ALA A 58 -11.51 -6.28 4.18
N THR A 59 -10.58 -6.35 5.12
CA THR A 59 -10.82 -6.10 6.55
C THR A 59 -10.43 -4.67 6.89
N ILE A 60 -11.34 -3.96 7.55
CA ILE A 60 -11.17 -2.57 7.97
C ILE A 60 -11.22 -2.54 9.48
N GLU A 61 -10.09 -2.19 10.11
CA GLU A 61 -9.98 -2.07 11.57
C GLU A 61 -10.41 -0.69 12.05
N ALA A 62 -11.03 -0.64 13.23
CA ALA A 62 -11.51 0.60 13.85
C ALA A 62 -10.41 1.65 14.03
N GLY A 63 -9.26 1.27 14.61
CA GLY A 63 -8.15 2.19 14.86
C GLY A 63 -7.57 2.81 13.58
N SER A 64 -7.52 2.04 12.49
CA SER A 64 -7.06 2.53 11.19
C SER A 64 -8.07 3.53 10.61
N ALA A 65 -9.36 3.20 10.63
CA ALA A 65 -10.42 4.10 10.17
C ALA A 65 -10.47 5.39 11.00
N TYR A 66 -10.33 5.29 12.33
CA TYR A 66 -10.31 6.41 13.25
C TYR A 66 -9.15 7.37 12.94
N THR A 67 -7.94 6.84 12.73
CA THR A 67 -6.74 7.64 12.43
C THR A 67 -6.88 8.40 11.12
N VAL A 68 -7.49 7.80 10.10
CA VAL A 68 -7.74 8.51 8.85
C VAL A 68 -8.81 9.57 9.02
N LEU A 69 -9.90 9.25 9.70
CA LEU A 69 -10.97 10.23 9.94
C LEU A 69 -10.49 11.42 10.76
N SER A 70 -9.66 11.20 11.78
CA SER A 70 -9.07 12.29 12.56
C SER A 70 -8.17 13.19 11.70
N THR A 71 -7.37 12.59 10.82
CA THR A 71 -6.51 13.32 9.88
C THR A 71 -7.34 14.13 8.87
N LEU A 72 -8.38 13.53 8.29
CA LEU A 72 -9.21 14.18 7.26
C LEU A 72 -10.13 15.26 7.84
N LYS A 73 -10.67 15.04 9.05
CA LYS A 73 -11.55 16.00 9.72
C LYS A 73 -10.77 17.11 10.44
N GLY A 74 -9.49 16.92 10.73
CA GLY A 74 -8.60 17.95 11.26
C GLY A 74 -8.93 18.44 12.68
N HIS A 75 -9.73 17.69 13.43
CA HIS A 75 -10.05 17.98 14.83
C HIS A 75 -10.08 16.68 15.63
N GLU A 76 -9.63 16.74 16.89
CA GLU A 76 -9.64 15.61 17.81
C GLU A 76 -11.04 15.42 18.40
N ALA A 77 -11.58 14.22 18.32
CA ALA A 77 -12.87 13.86 18.89
C ALA A 77 -12.82 12.39 19.37
N PRO A 78 -13.53 12.05 20.47
CA PRO A 78 -13.55 10.67 20.98
C PRO A 78 -14.24 9.70 20.01
N GLU A 79 -15.17 10.19 19.18
CA GLU A 79 -15.83 9.45 18.11
C GLU A 79 -16.03 10.34 16.89
N TYR A 80 -15.99 9.74 15.71
CA TYR A 80 -16.33 10.41 14.45
C TYR A 80 -17.59 9.79 13.86
N ALA A 81 -18.67 10.55 13.86
CA ALA A 81 -19.84 10.26 13.04
C ALA A 81 -19.62 10.76 11.61
N VAL A 82 -19.85 9.90 10.63
CA VAL A 82 -19.81 10.23 9.21
C VAL A 82 -21.03 9.66 8.50
N THR A 83 -21.66 10.48 7.67
CA THR A 83 -22.68 9.97 6.75
C THR A 83 -22.02 9.29 5.55
N ARG A 84 -22.78 8.46 4.83
CA ARG A 84 -22.28 7.84 3.59
C ARG A 84 -21.79 8.87 2.58
N GLU A 85 -22.52 9.97 2.40
CA GLU A 85 -22.18 11.02 1.43
C GLU A 85 -20.95 11.82 1.89
N GLU A 86 -20.84 12.10 3.19
CA GLU A 86 -19.65 12.71 3.77
C GLU A 86 -18.41 11.82 3.60
N LEU A 87 -18.55 10.51 3.83
CA LEU A 87 -17.46 9.56 3.64
C LEU A 87 -17.01 9.50 2.17
N LYS A 88 -17.95 9.55 1.22
CA LYS A 88 -17.63 9.66 -0.22
C LYS A 88 -16.88 10.96 -0.54
N ALA A 89 -17.33 12.10 0.00
CA ALA A 89 -16.69 13.39 -0.22
C ALA A 89 -15.27 13.45 0.39
N LEU A 90 -15.11 12.94 1.62
CA LEU A 90 -13.81 12.86 2.30
C LEU A 90 -12.83 11.96 1.54
N ASN A 91 -13.32 10.83 1.01
CA ASN A 91 -12.50 9.96 0.16
C ASN A 91 -12.09 10.63 -1.15
N ALA A 92 -13.02 11.29 -1.85
CA ALA A 92 -12.70 12.00 -3.08
C ALA A 92 -11.63 13.07 -2.86
N ARG A 93 -11.76 13.83 -1.77
CA ARG A 93 -10.73 14.80 -1.35
C ARG A 93 -9.40 14.13 -1.04
N ALA A 94 -9.39 13.07 -0.23
CA ALA A 94 -8.17 12.36 0.12
C ALA A 94 -7.44 11.80 -1.11
N VAL A 95 -8.17 11.29 -2.10
CA VAL A 95 -7.60 10.82 -3.37
C VAL A 95 -7.00 12.00 -4.15
N SER A 96 -7.70 13.12 -4.29
CA SER A 96 -7.16 14.30 -4.97
C SER A 96 -5.93 14.88 -4.27
N ASP A 97 -5.89 14.86 -2.94
CA ASP A 97 -4.73 15.31 -2.15
C ASP A 97 -3.52 14.38 -2.37
N ILE A 98 -3.75 13.06 -2.48
CA ILE A 98 -2.71 12.07 -2.81
C ILE A 98 -2.19 12.27 -4.25
N GLU A 99 -3.08 12.44 -5.21
CA GLU A 99 -2.74 12.62 -6.63
C GLU A 99 -1.95 13.91 -6.87
N SER A 100 -2.28 14.98 -6.14
CA SER A 100 -1.60 16.27 -6.23
C SER A 100 -0.32 16.36 -5.40
N GLY A 101 -0.10 15.40 -4.50
CA GLY A 101 0.99 15.42 -3.51
C GLY A 101 2.37 15.12 -4.08
N ASP A 102 3.37 15.85 -3.58
CA ASP A 102 4.78 15.67 -3.97
C ASP A 102 5.35 14.31 -3.58
N ALA A 103 4.77 13.63 -2.59
CA ALA A 103 5.15 12.27 -2.21
C ALA A 103 4.88 11.25 -3.32
N MET A 104 3.77 11.40 -4.07
CA MET A 104 3.46 10.53 -5.22
C MET A 104 4.43 10.79 -6.39
N ARG A 105 4.78 12.06 -6.63
CA ARG A 105 5.79 12.43 -7.63
C ARG A 105 7.17 11.87 -7.28
N ALA A 106 7.61 12.04 -6.03
CA ALA A 106 8.89 11.50 -5.57
C ALA A 106 8.94 9.97 -5.64
N PHE A 107 7.81 9.29 -5.41
CA PHE A 107 7.70 7.85 -5.60
C PHE A 107 7.80 7.44 -7.08
N ALA A 108 7.09 8.13 -7.98
CA ALA A 108 7.16 7.89 -9.43
C ALA A 108 8.56 8.12 -10.00
N ASP A 109 9.26 9.15 -9.51
CA ASP A 109 10.66 9.43 -9.88
C ASP A 109 11.60 8.32 -9.40
N THR A 110 11.36 7.78 -8.20
CA THR A 110 12.15 6.68 -7.64
C THR A 110 11.91 5.39 -8.41
N LEU A 111 10.66 5.07 -8.76
CA LEU A 111 10.34 3.93 -9.62
C LEU A 111 10.99 4.05 -10.99
N THR A 112 10.89 5.23 -11.61
CA THR A 112 11.52 5.50 -12.91
C THR A 112 13.03 5.28 -12.83
N ARG A 113 13.68 5.76 -11.76
CA ARG A 113 15.12 5.57 -11.53
C ARG A 113 15.50 4.10 -11.35
N ILE A 114 14.68 3.31 -10.64
CA ILE A 114 14.92 1.86 -10.47
C ILE A 114 14.74 1.13 -11.80
N THR A 115 13.65 1.40 -12.54
CA THR A 115 13.41 0.77 -13.84
C THR A 115 14.44 1.16 -14.90
N ALA A 116 14.99 2.38 -14.81
CA ALA A 116 16.07 2.83 -15.68
C ALA A 116 17.42 2.22 -15.28
N ALA A 117 17.66 1.98 -13.98
CA ALA A 117 18.86 1.32 -13.49
C ALA A 117 18.90 -0.17 -13.90
N ASP A 118 17.76 -0.85 -13.96
CA ASP A 118 17.65 -2.21 -14.53
C ASP A 118 17.88 -2.28 -16.04
N GLY A 119 17.86 -1.13 -16.74
CA GLY A 119 18.25 -1.01 -18.15
C GLY A 119 19.75 -0.91 -18.40
N THR A 120 20.54 -0.67 -17.34
CA THR A 120 22.00 -0.76 -17.37
C THR A 120 22.43 -2.01 -16.62
N ALA A 121 22.38 -3.15 -17.30
CA ALA A 121 23.14 -4.31 -16.87
C ALA A 121 24.58 -3.84 -16.61
N PRO A 122 25.15 -4.03 -15.41
CA PRO A 122 26.56 -3.79 -15.21
C PRO A 122 27.28 -4.72 -16.17
N GLU A 123 28.06 -4.14 -17.08
CA GLU A 123 28.93 -4.88 -17.98
C GLU A 123 29.82 -5.77 -17.11
N ARG A 124 29.45 -7.06 -17.05
CA ARG A 124 30.23 -8.09 -16.38
C ARG A 124 31.63 -8.01 -17.00
N PRO A 125 32.71 -7.87 -16.22
CA PRO A 125 34.05 -7.85 -16.79
C PRO A 125 34.22 -9.10 -17.65
N ALA A 126 34.45 -8.88 -18.95
CA ALA A 126 34.64 -9.96 -19.91
C ALA A 126 35.77 -10.86 -19.43
N ALA A 127 35.42 -12.08 -19.02
CA ALA A 127 36.40 -13.12 -18.73
C ALA A 127 37.21 -13.36 -20.00
N ARG A 128 38.52 -13.05 -19.93
CA ARG A 128 39.49 -13.31 -21.00
C ARG A 128 39.33 -14.73 -21.55
N PRO A 129 39.34 -14.91 -22.88
CA PRO A 129 39.26 -16.23 -23.47
C PRO A 129 40.57 -16.99 -23.19
N ARG A 130 40.49 -18.11 -22.45
CA ARG A 130 41.55 -19.12 -22.45
C ARG A 130 41.54 -19.79 -23.81
N ARG A 131 42.51 -19.41 -24.64
CA ARG A 131 42.89 -20.09 -25.88
C ARG A 131 43.26 -21.54 -25.53
N GLY A 132 42.56 -22.50 -26.14
CA GLY A 132 42.84 -23.93 -26.05
C GLY A 132 44.03 -24.36 -26.92
N ALA A 133 44.61 -25.50 -26.54
CA ALA A 133 45.32 -26.52 -27.33
C ALA A 133 45.79 -27.57 -26.31
N GLU A 134 45.09 -28.68 -26.10
CA GLU A 134 45.24 -29.97 -26.82
C GLU A 134 46.69 -30.44 -26.96
N ALA A 135 47.03 -31.54 -26.26
CA ALA A 135 47.48 -32.78 -26.89
C ALA A 135 47.85 -33.84 -25.83
N GLU A 136 47.35 -35.04 -26.05
CA GLU A 136 47.55 -36.26 -25.28
C GLU A 136 48.98 -36.84 -25.34
N ALA A 137 49.22 -37.77 -24.40
CA ALA A 137 49.96 -39.03 -24.55
C ALA A 137 51.51 -39.04 -24.47
N GLY A 138 52.01 -40.06 -23.76
CA GLY A 138 53.39 -40.57 -23.82
C GLY A 138 54.20 -40.35 -22.53
N GLN A 139 54.12 -41.19 -21.50
CA GLN A 139 54.88 -42.43 -21.31
C GLN A 139 56.36 -42.23 -20.89
N VAL A 140 56.77 -43.09 -19.93
CA VAL A 140 58.11 -43.58 -19.51
C VAL A 140 59.08 -42.73 -18.65
N SER A 141 59.29 -43.27 -17.43
CA SER A 141 60.56 -43.56 -16.72
C SER A 141 61.65 -42.50 -16.55
N ALA A 142 62.07 -42.26 -15.31
CA ALA A 142 63.27 -42.84 -14.68
C ALA A 142 63.79 -42.00 -13.48
N GLU A 143 64.26 -42.72 -12.45
CA GLU A 143 65.35 -42.37 -11.51
C GLU A 143 65.27 -41.09 -10.65
N ASN A 144 65.09 -41.26 -9.34
CA ASN A 144 66.20 -41.30 -8.36
C ASN A 144 65.72 -41.83 -7.00
#